data_AF-A0A267GGB9-F1
#
_entry.id   AF-A0A267GGB9-F1
#
_cell.length_a   1.000
_cell.length_b   1.000
_cell.length_c   1.000
_cell.angle_alpha   90.00
_cell.angle_beta   90.00
_cell.angle_gamma   90.00
#
_symmetry.space_group_name_H-M   'P 1'
#
loop_
_entity.id
_entity.type
_entity.pdbx_description
1 polymer ?
#
loop_
_entity_poly.entity_id
_entity_poly.type
_entity_poly.pdbx_seq_one_letter_code
_entity_poly.pdbx_strand_id
1 'polypeptide(L)'
;QSKFKLEQLPKTKRRLDSANSSAEPEQQPKKKQRLDSAGSSAEPSSSTSTSPTQPLMEFSYASASVEEFRFADKRVRLLTKKVKDLLPDGRCVIYWMSRDQRVQDNWALIHAQRLALRSRLPLCVAFNLVPKFLDATIRQFDFLLRGLEHVETECRRLDIDFRLLTGQPVDNLPRMVRDLSAAALVADFSPLRVPLNWANSVAAKLPTGVPMYQVDAHNIVPVWLASDKLEYAARTIRPKIHRYLGEYLTEFPRIERHPYRLPEADRAKPVNWKAARDSLEVNMSVLPVKWAEPGPVGASRTLAEFLQRRLRLFATGRNDPNVAALSNLSPWLHFGQISAQRCAFEAKKFRPSHKESVDAFIEESVVRRELADNFCLHNSNYDSLEGAYDWARETLQRHSRDARPYLYTRQELEEGRTHDRLWNAAQLQMVREAKMHGYLRMYWAKKILEWTESPAEALSISIYLNDKYNLDGRDPNGYVGCMWSICGVHDQGWGERAVFGKIRYMNYDGCKRKFDVEKFSTLYCGAGPAAGSSRPSTSKAGDKKQQSTLLKYLSKPKNKKR
;
A
#
# COMPACT_ATOMS: atom_id res chain seq x y z
N GLN A 1 -37.45 -26.27 33.16
CA GLN A 1 -38.93 -26.23 33.13
C GLN A 1 -39.36 -24.86 32.63
N SER A 2 -40.30 -24.86 31.70
CA SER A 2 -40.72 -23.78 30.80
C SER A 2 -41.32 -22.54 31.47
N LYS A 3 -41.02 -21.36 30.92
CA LYS A 3 -41.71 -20.07 31.15
C LYS A 3 -41.95 -19.44 29.77
N PHE A 4 -42.97 -18.62 29.49
CA PHE A 4 -44.33 -18.39 29.99
C PHE A 4 -45.04 -17.61 28.86
N LYS A 5 -46.38 -17.66 28.84
CA LYS A 5 -47.30 -17.13 27.81
C LYS A 5 -47.25 -15.60 27.57
N LEU A 6 -47.68 -15.25 26.34
CA LEU A 6 -48.17 -13.96 25.86
C LEU A 6 -49.26 -13.34 26.74
N GLU A 7 -49.35 -12.01 26.72
CA GLU A 7 -50.63 -11.28 26.69
C GLU A 7 -50.52 -9.95 25.93
N GLN A 8 -51.62 -9.56 25.28
CA GLN A 8 -51.74 -8.52 24.25
C GLN A 8 -52.64 -7.36 24.71
N LEU A 9 -52.32 -6.15 24.17
CA LEU A 9 -53.21 -5.03 23.77
C LEU A 9 -53.85 -4.15 24.88
N PRO A 10 -54.32 -2.89 24.62
CA PRO A 10 -54.78 -2.34 23.33
C PRO A 10 -54.41 -0.87 22.97
N LYS A 11 -54.77 -0.51 21.72
CA LYS A 11 -54.78 0.82 21.09
C LYS A 11 -56.02 1.62 21.49
N THR A 12 -55.90 2.96 21.55
CA THR A 12 -57.05 3.87 21.36
C THR A 12 -56.65 5.18 20.69
N LYS A 13 -57.42 5.55 19.65
CA LYS A 13 -57.47 6.84 18.96
C LYS A 13 -58.39 7.82 19.70
N ARG A 14 -58.16 9.13 19.59
CA ARG A 14 -59.22 10.14 19.42
C ARG A 14 -58.72 11.43 18.74
N ARG A 15 -59.59 11.98 17.88
CA ARG A 15 -59.53 13.20 17.05
C ARG A 15 -60.22 14.38 17.77
N LEU A 16 -59.90 15.62 17.33
CA LEU A 16 -60.78 16.78 16.98
C LEU A 16 -59.85 18.02 16.89
N ASP A 17 -59.58 18.62 15.71
CA ASP A 17 -60.32 19.69 14.97
C ASP A 17 -60.58 20.95 15.82
N SER A 18 -60.43 22.22 15.42
CA SER A 18 -60.06 22.96 14.18
C SER A 18 -60.08 24.48 14.50
N ALA A 19 -59.29 25.33 13.83
CA ALA A 19 -59.72 26.68 13.36
C ALA A 19 -58.62 27.41 12.56
N ASN A 20 -59.07 28.04 11.45
CA ASN A 20 -58.34 28.73 10.38
C ASN A 20 -57.80 30.14 10.76
N SER A 21 -56.77 30.60 10.04
CA SER A 21 -56.89 31.81 9.20
C SER A 21 -55.77 31.91 8.14
N SER A 22 -56.21 32.19 6.93
CA SER A 22 -55.57 32.41 5.63
C SER A 22 -54.69 33.67 5.50
N ALA A 23 -53.69 33.64 4.61
CA ALA A 23 -53.57 34.54 3.43
C ALA A 23 -52.21 34.39 2.71
N GLU A 24 -52.25 33.99 1.43
CA GLU A 24 -51.32 34.40 0.35
C GLU A 24 -52.02 35.52 -0.45
N PRO A 25 -51.30 36.44 -1.13
CA PRO A 25 -50.78 36.23 -2.51
C PRO A 25 -49.41 36.94 -2.72
N GLU A 26 -48.66 36.99 -3.83
CA GLU A 26 -48.95 36.96 -5.27
C GLU A 26 -47.61 36.91 -6.09
N GLN A 27 -47.72 36.82 -7.41
CA GLN A 27 -46.69 36.45 -8.40
C GLN A 27 -45.89 37.61 -9.06
N GLN A 28 -44.60 37.34 -9.36
CA GLN A 28 -43.77 37.69 -10.57
C GLN A 28 -43.50 39.20 -10.93
N PRO A 29 -42.60 39.60 -11.90
CA PRO A 29 -41.69 38.86 -12.80
C PRO A 29 -40.24 39.46 -13.05
N LYS A 30 -39.41 38.71 -13.82
CA LYS A 30 -38.38 39.12 -14.82
C LYS A 30 -37.07 39.84 -14.40
N LYS A 31 -35.92 39.26 -14.82
CA LYS A 31 -35.09 39.82 -15.92
C LYS A 31 -34.02 38.85 -16.43
N LYS A 32 -34.06 38.60 -17.75
CA LYS A 32 -32.93 38.15 -18.59
C LYS A 32 -31.95 39.30 -18.73
N GLN A 33 -30.65 39.02 -18.68
CA GLN A 33 -29.64 39.81 -19.38
C GLN A 33 -28.70 38.86 -20.13
N ARG A 34 -28.74 38.97 -21.46
CA ARG A 34 -27.63 38.65 -22.37
C ARG A 34 -26.70 39.86 -22.38
N LEU A 35 -25.39 39.62 -22.45
CA LEU A 35 -24.44 40.48 -23.12
C LEU A 35 -23.30 39.60 -23.65
N ASP A 36 -23.18 39.61 -24.98
CA ASP A 36 -22.00 39.22 -25.76
C ASP A 36 -20.82 40.15 -25.34
N SER A 37 -19.52 39.88 -25.48
CA SER A 37 -18.73 39.25 -26.54
C SER A 37 -17.24 39.29 -26.12
N ALA A 38 -16.38 38.71 -26.98
CA ALA A 38 -14.94 38.93 -27.12
C ALA A 38 -14.00 38.03 -26.31
N GLY A 39 -13.19 37.27 -27.07
CA GLY A 39 -12.27 36.27 -26.58
C GLY A 39 -10.95 36.82 -26.07
N SER A 40 -10.29 35.97 -25.28
CA SER A 40 -8.85 35.95 -25.15
C SER A 40 -8.44 34.53 -24.77
N SER A 41 -7.59 33.94 -25.59
CA SER A 41 -6.87 32.71 -25.36
C SER A 41 -6.04 32.80 -24.07
N ALA A 42 -6.36 31.98 -23.08
CA ALA A 42 -5.55 31.82 -21.88
C ALA A 42 -5.18 30.35 -21.69
N GLU A 43 -3.89 30.06 -21.77
CA GLU A 43 -3.26 28.80 -21.42
C GLU A 43 -3.60 28.40 -19.97
N PRO A 44 -3.80 27.11 -19.66
CA PRO A 44 -3.93 26.67 -18.28
C PRO A 44 -2.53 26.60 -17.65
N SER A 45 -2.10 27.71 -17.04
CA SER A 45 -0.95 27.69 -16.13
C SER A 45 -1.33 26.96 -14.84
N SER A 46 -0.61 25.87 -14.57
CA SER A 46 -0.60 25.17 -13.30
C SER A 46 0.01 26.07 -12.22
N SER A 47 -0.81 26.87 -11.55
CA SER A 47 -0.41 27.54 -10.32
C SER A 47 -0.73 26.64 -9.13
N THR A 48 0.28 25.91 -8.67
CA THR A 48 0.36 25.48 -7.27
C THR A 48 0.42 26.72 -6.39
N SER A 49 -0.74 27.23 -5.97
CA SER A 49 -0.80 28.13 -4.83
C SER A 49 -0.49 27.32 -3.58
N THR A 50 0.67 27.57 -2.99
CA THR A 50 1.01 27.16 -1.63
C THR A 50 0.01 27.83 -0.69
N SER A 51 -1.08 27.14 -0.40
CA SER A 51 -2.03 27.53 0.64
C SER A 51 -1.31 27.57 1.99
N PRO A 52 -1.76 28.39 2.96
CA PRO A 52 -1.17 28.48 4.29
C PRO A 52 -1.05 27.07 4.87
N THR A 53 0.11 26.72 5.43
CA THR A 53 0.36 25.42 6.06
C THR A 53 -0.81 25.06 6.95
N GLN A 54 -1.65 24.13 6.49
CA GLN A 54 -2.71 23.59 7.34
C GLN A 54 -2.02 23.03 8.59
N PRO A 55 -2.52 23.32 9.80
CA PRO A 55 -1.94 22.79 11.02
C PRO A 55 -1.88 21.26 10.92
N LEU A 56 -0.76 20.70 11.38
CA LEU A 56 -0.60 19.25 11.44
C LEU A 56 -1.75 18.67 12.27
N MET A 57 -2.33 17.58 11.79
CA MET A 57 -3.36 16.88 12.54
C MET A 57 -2.74 16.29 13.80
N GLU A 58 -3.09 16.84 14.95
CA GLU A 58 -2.73 16.25 16.24
C GLU A 58 -3.65 15.06 16.51
N PHE A 59 -3.05 13.92 16.83
CA PHE A 59 -3.79 12.72 17.19
C PHE A 59 -4.02 12.69 18.71
N SER A 60 -5.22 12.24 19.08
CA SER A 60 -5.51 11.83 20.45
C SER A 60 -4.78 10.53 20.79
N TYR A 61 -4.48 10.33 22.07
CA TYR A 61 -3.93 9.09 22.60
C TYR A 61 -4.76 8.62 23.80
N ALA A 62 -4.86 7.30 23.97
CA ALA A 62 -5.66 6.65 25.01
C ALA A 62 -5.05 6.85 26.41
N SER A 63 -3.74 6.95 26.48
CA SER A 63 -2.96 7.17 27.70
C SER A 63 -1.64 7.86 27.35
N ALA A 64 -1.09 8.55 28.35
CA ALA A 64 0.24 9.16 28.24
C ALA A 64 1.37 8.12 28.35
N SER A 65 1.12 7.00 29.04
CA SER A 65 2.08 5.91 29.25
C SER A 65 1.64 4.60 28.57
N VAL A 66 2.63 3.82 28.12
CA VAL A 66 2.42 2.48 27.54
C VAL A 66 2.13 1.39 28.58
N GLU A 67 2.46 1.62 29.86
CA GLU A 67 2.26 0.64 30.94
C GLU A 67 0.81 0.58 31.40
N GLU A 68 0.14 1.74 31.45
CA GLU A 68 -1.25 1.91 31.90
C GLU A 68 -2.27 1.38 30.88
N PHE A 69 -1.88 1.28 29.61
CA PHE A 69 -2.75 0.84 28.54
C PHE A 69 -2.99 -0.68 28.56
N ARG A 70 -4.24 -1.08 28.31
CA ARG A 70 -4.61 -2.49 28.14
C ARG A 70 -4.13 -3.01 26.78
N PHE A 71 -2.87 -3.42 26.73
CA PHE A 71 -2.27 -4.03 25.55
C PHE A 71 -2.92 -5.39 25.21
N ALA A 72 -3.20 -5.62 23.93
CA ALA A 72 -3.77 -6.87 23.44
C ALA A 72 -2.64 -7.88 23.14
N ASP A 73 -2.33 -8.76 24.09
CA ASP A 73 -1.19 -9.70 24.00
C ASP A 73 -1.24 -10.63 22.78
N LYS A 74 -2.43 -10.88 22.22
CA LYS A 74 -2.60 -11.71 21.01
C LYS A 74 -2.02 -11.07 19.73
N ARG A 75 -1.63 -9.79 19.78
CA ARG A 75 -0.82 -9.12 18.73
C ARG A 75 0.60 -9.64 18.66
N VAL A 76 1.05 -10.37 19.68
CA VAL A 76 2.43 -10.84 19.83
C VAL A 76 2.47 -12.35 19.66
N ARG A 77 3.48 -12.83 18.93
CA ARG A 77 3.85 -14.25 18.87
C ARG A 77 5.33 -14.41 19.15
N LEU A 78 5.72 -15.57 19.64
CA LEU A 78 7.12 -15.91 19.91
C LEU A 78 7.72 -16.66 18.72
N LEU A 79 8.89 -16.23 18.23
CA LEU A 79 9.61 -16.91 17.15
C LEU A 79 10.64 -17.93 17.68
N THR A 80 11.25 -17.66 18.83
CA THR A 80 12.17 -18.58 19.51
C THR A 80 11.40 -19.62 20.34
N LYS A 81 11.08 -20.77 19.75
CA LYS A 81 10.07 -21.77 20.21
C LYS A 81 10.19 -22.33 21.65
N LYS A 82 11.15 -21.91 22.49
CA LYS A 82 11.35 -22.45 23.86
C LYS A 82 11.79 -21.42 24.90
N VAL A 83 11.97 -20.16 24.53
CA VAL A 83 12.45 -19.11 25.43
C VAL A 83 11.39 -18.02 25.45
N LYS A 84 10.61 -17.98 26.53
CA LYS A 84 9.49 -17.04 26.68
C LYS A 84 9.85 -15.83 27.50
N ASP A 85 10.64 -16.02 28.56
CA ASP A 85 10.97 -14.95 29.47
C ASP A 85 12.19 -14.16 28.97
N LEU A 86 12.29 -12.92 29.42
CA LEU A 86 13.46 -12.09 29.16
C LEU A 86 14.70 -12.78 29.75
N LEU A 87 15.84 -12.61 29.08
CA LEU A 87 17.11 -13.09 29.62
C LEU A 87 17.37 -12.38 30.97
N PRO A 88 17.53 -13.10 32.10
CA PRO A 88 17.57 -12.50 33.45
C PRO A 88 18.62 -11.40 33.65
N ASP A 89 19.80 -11.55 33.03
CA ASP A 89 20.91 -10.59 33.13
C ASP A 89 21.03 -9.70 31.89
N GLY A 90 19.97 -9.63 31.07
CA GLY A 90 19.95 -8.81 29.88
C GLY A 90 19.98 -7.31 30.21
N ARG A 91 20.72 -6.53 29.42
CA ARG A 91 21.02 -5.11 29.69
C ARG A 91 20.15 -4.13 28.90
N CYS A 92 19.36 -4.59 27.94
CA CYS A 92 18.42 -3.75 27.17
C CYS A 92 17.37 -4.59 26.44
N VAL A 93 16.30 -3.94 25.97
CA VAL A 93 15.38 -4.52 24.98
C VAL A 93 15.66 -3.89 23.62
N ILE A 94 15.73 -4.70 22.57
CA ILE A 94 15.92 -4.22 21.20
C ILE A 94 14.62 -4.37 20.42
N TYR A 95 14.16 -3.29 19.78
CA TYR A 95 13.16 -3.34 18.71
C TYR A 95 13.85 -3.28 17.35
N TRP A 96 13.81 -4.38 16.60
CA TRP A 96 14.13 -4.41 15.18
C TRP A 96 12.94 -3.91 14.35
N MET A 97 13.04 -2.65 13.94
CA MET A 97 12.13 -2.00 13.02
C MET A 97 12.44 -2.44 11.58
N SER A 98 11.41 -2.85 10.84
CA SER A 98 11.52 -3.20 9.42
C SER A 98 10.35 -2.64 8.61
N ARG A 99 9.14 -3.18 8.77
CA ARG A 99 7.95 -2.78 8.01
C ARG A 99 7.29 -1.52 8.57
N ASP A 100 7.30 -1.33 9.89
CA ASP A 100 6.54 -0.28 10.56
C ASP A 100 7.47 0.89 10.99
N GLN A 101 7.85 1.72 10.02
CA GLN A 101 8.87 2.78 10.17
C GLN A 101 8.32 4.07 10.78
N ARG A 102 7.80 3.96 12.00
CA ARG A 102 7.28 5.08 12.80
C ARG A 102 7.45 4.82 14.29
N VAL A 103 7.57 5.89 15.07
CA VAL A 103 7.64 5.81 16.54
C VAL A 103 6.25 5.71 17.15
N GLN A 104 5.38 6.68 16.85
CA GLN A 104 3.99 6.67 17.35
C GLN A 104 3.10 5.69 16.58
N ASP A 105 2.01 5.25 17.20
CA ASP A 105 1.04 4.30 16.63
C ASP A 105 1.68 3.00 16.09
N ASN A 106 2.71 2.51 16.79
CA ASN A 106 3.46 1.30 16.44
C ASN A 106 3.36 0.25 17.55
N TRP A 107 2.53 -0.78 17.36
CA TRP A 107 2.34 -1.82 18.36
C TRP A 107 3.61 -2.60 18.70
N ALA A 108 4.56 -2.73 17.77
CA ALA A 108 5.83 -3.42 18.03
C ALA A 108 6.73 -2.59 18.96
N LEU A 109 6.84 -1.28 18.73
CA LEU A 109 7.58 -0.38 19.60
C LEU A 109 6.88 -0.20 20.96
N ILE A 110 5.54 -0.11 20.98
CA ILE A 110 4.76 -0.07 22.23
C ILE A 110 5.04 -1.31 23.08
N HIS A 111 5.03 -2.49 22.45
CA HIS A 111 5.36 -3.74 23.14
C HIS A 111 6.81 -3.73 23.67
N ALA A 112 7.78 -3.31 22.85
CA ALA A 112 9.17 -3.24 23.25
C ALA A 112 9.41 -2.26 24.42
N GLN A 113 8.80 -1.07 24.40
CA GLN A 113 8.90 -0.11 25.50
C GLN A 113 8.24 -0.66 26.78
N ARG A 114 7.08 -1.32 26.66
CA ARG A 114 6.42 -1.96 27.80
C ARG A 114 7.27 -3.05 28.44
N LEU A 115 7.96 -3.88 27.65
CA LEU A 115 8.92 -4.87 28.17
C LEU A 115 10.09 -4.17 28.89
N ALA A 116 10.65 -3.13 28.26
CA ALA A 116 11.79 -2.39 28.80
C ALA A 116 11.46 -1.70 30.12
N LEU A 117 10.31 -1.01 30.22
CA LEU A 117 9.87 -0.31 31.42
C LEU A 117 9.65 -1.27 32.60
N ARG A 118 8.91 -2.36 32.37
CA ARG A 118 8.62 -3.36 33.40
C ARG A 118 9.87 -4.03 33.97
N SER A 119 10.89 -4.19 33.13
CA SER A 119 12.17 -4.77 33.53
C SER A 119 13.21 -3.72 33.93
N ARG A 120 12.86 -2.43 33.92
CA ARG A 120 13.75 -1.30 34.20
C ARG A 120 15.01 -1.29 33.34
N LEU A 121 14.86 -1.69 32.07
CA LEU A 121 15.94 -1.79 31.11
C LEU A 121 15.89 -0.64 30.08
N PRO A 122 17.04 -0.22 29.53
CA PRO A 122 17.11 0.59 28.32
C PRO A 122 16.37 -0.01 27.13
N LEU A 123 15.87 0.85 26.25
CA LEU A 123 15.23 0.50 24.99
C LEU A 123 16.08 1.01 23.82
N CYS A 124 16.35 0.12 22.86
CA CYS A 124 17.03 0.47 21.63
C CYS A 124 16.19 0.09 20.41
N VAL A 125 16.09 1.00 19.43
CA VAL A 125 15.51 0.75 18.12
C VAL A 125 16.64 0.52 17.12
N ALA A 126 16.54 -0.55 16.36
CA ALA A 126 17.47 -0.89 15.28
C ALA A 126 16.72 -0.96 13.96
N PHE A 127 17.28 -0.35 12.92
CA PHE A 127 16.90 -0.58 11.53
C PHE A 127 18.08 -1.16 10.77
N ASN A 128 17.87 -2.22 9.99
CA ASN A 128 18.92 -2.83 9.17
C ASN A 128 18.70 -2.54 7.68
N LEU A 129 19.50 -1.63 7.14
CA LEU A 129 19.55 -1.27 5.73
C LEU A 129 20.28 -2.32 4.91
N VAL A 130 19.56 -3.01 4.03
CA VAL A 130 20.16 -3.86 3.00
C VAL A 130 20.59 -3.00 1.80
N PRO A 131 21.77 -3.23 1.20
CA PRO A 131 22.25 -2.44 0.05
C PRO A 131 21.31 -2.52 -1.18
N LYS A 132 20.61 -3.65 -1.33
CA LYS A 132 19.64 -3.90 -2.40
C LYS A 132 18.45 -4.68 -1.85
N PHE A 133 17.24 -4.32 -2.29
CA PHE A 133 16.00 -5.02 -1.92
C PHE A 133 15.10 -5.20 -3.13
N LEU A 134 15.02 -6.43 -3.64
CA LEU A 134 14.26 -6.76 -4.86
C LEU A 134 14.64 -5.79 -6.02
N ASP A 135 13.65 -5.24 -6.72
CA ASP A 135 13.80 -4.25 -7.79
C ASP A 135 13.60 -2.80 -7.32
N ALA A 136 13.70 -2.54 -6.01
CA ALA A 136 13.61 -1.18 -5.48
C ALA A 136 14.73 -0.30 -6.04
N THR A 137 14.37 0.95 -6.35
CA THR A 137 15.24 1.96 -6.96
C THR A 137 15.55 3.06 -5.95
N ILE A 138 16.37 4.04 -6.35
CA ILE A 138 16.68 5.19 -5.49
C ILE A 138 15.42 5.94 -5.05
N ARG A 139 14.36 5.96 -5.85
CA ARG A 139 13.07 6.54 -5.48
C ARG A 139 12.51 5.98 -4.17
N GLN A 140 12.49 4.65 -4.02
CA GLN A 140 11.96 4.01 -2.83
C GLN A 140 12.91 4.18 -1.64
N PHE A 141 14.22 4.04 -1.88
CA PHE A 141 15.21 4.19 -0.82
C PHE A 141 15.32 5.62 -0.30
N ASP A 142 15.17 6.64 -1.14
CA ASP A 142 15.11 8.04 -0.70
C ASP A 142 13.90 8.27 0.23
N PHE A 143 12.72 7.77 -0.17
CA PHE A 143 11.50 7.88 0.64
C PHE A 143 11.65 7.14 1.99
N LEU A 144 12.27 5.96 1.98
CA LEU A 144 12.57 5.19 3.18
C LEU A 144 13.56 5.93 4.10
N LEU A 145 14.73 6.33 3.58
CA LEU A 145 15.81 6.91 4.38
C LEU A 145 15.40 8.26 4.99
N ARG A 146 14.73 9.12 4.21
CA ARG A 146 14.18 10.38 4.73
C ARG A 146 13.11 10.12 5.80
N GLY A 147 12.31 9.07 5.67
CA GLY A 147 11.40 8.64 6.74
C GLY A 147 12.13 8.23 8.02
N LEU A 148 13.24 7.50 7.90
CA LEU A 148 14.06 7.09 9.04
C LEU A 148 14.81 8.25 9.71
N GLU A 149 15.13 9.33 8.99
CA GLU A 149 15.66 10.57 9.58
C GLU A 149 14.66 11.18 10.60
N HIS A 150 13.35 11.09 10.33
CA HIS A 150 12.33 11.47 11.30
C HIS A 150 12.29 10.52 12.51
N VAL A 151 12.44 9.22 12.28
CA VAL A 151 12.50 8.22 13.36
C VAL A 151 13.69 8.48 14.28
N GLU A 152 14.89 8.72 13.75
CA GLU A 152 16.07 9.05 14.56
C GLU A 152 15.83 10.31 15.41
N THR A 153 15.32 11.37 14.79
CA THR A 153 15.00 12.62 15.50
C THR A 153 14.02 12.41 16.64
N GLU A 154 12.94 11.66 16.40
CA GLU A 154 11.93 11.41 17.42
C GLU A 154 12.45 10.47 18.53
N CYS A 155 13.16 9.40 18.19
CA CYS A 155 13.83 8.52 19.16
C CYS A 155 14.78 9.32 20.06
N ARG A 156 15.61 10.21 19.49
CA ARG A 156 16.51 11.08 20.26
C ARG A 156 15.76 11.98 21.23
N ARG A 157 14.65 12.60 20.80
CA ARG A 157 13.79 13.43 21.67
C ARG A 157 13.19 12.64 22.84
N LEU A 158 12.96 11.34 22.65
CA LEU A 158 12.39 10.44 23.63
C LEU A 158 13.44 9.67 24.44
N ASP A 159 14.73 10.00 24.31
CA ASP A 159 15.84 9.26 24.94
C ASP A 159 15.84 7.75 24.62
N ILE A 160 15.42 7.39 23.41
CA ILE A 160 15.48 6.03 22.88
C ILE A 160 16.65 5.96 21.91
N ASP A 161 17.57 5.01 22.12
CA ASP A 161 18.72 4.82 21.22
C ASP A 161 18.25 4.31 19.85
N PHE A 162 18.61 4.99 18.76
CA PHE A 162 18.33 4.55 17.39
C PHE A 162 19.63 4.16 16.68
N ARG A 163 19.67 2.97 16.09
CA ARG A 163 20.82 2.44 15.36
C ARG A 163 20.44 2.07 13.93
N LEU A 164 21.17 2.65 12.97
CA LEU A 164 21.14 2.20 11.59
C LEU A 164 22.30 1.22 11.35
N LEU A 165 21.96 -0.01 10.98
CA LEU A 165 22.90 -1.07 10.61
C LEU A 165 22.89 -1.21 9.09
N THR A 166 24.03 -1.52 8.47
CA THR A 166 24.12 -1.76 7.02
C THR A 166 24.60 -3.19 6.76
N GLY A 167 23.99 -3.89 5.80
CA GLY A 167 24.31 -5.27 5.45
C GLY A 167 23.16 -6.23 5.72
N GLN A 168 23.48 -7.49 6.04
CA GLN A 168 22.46 -8.53 6.21
C GLN A 168 21.91 -8.59 7.65
N PRO A 169 20.57 -8.59 7.84
CA PRO A 169 19.99 -8.58 9.18
C PRO A 169 20.31 -9.85 9.97
N VAL A 170 20.45 -10.99 9.28
CA VAL A 170 20.79 -12.28 9.87
C VAL A 170 22.16 -12.31 10.55
N ASP A 171 23.05 -11.37 10.21
CA ASP A 171 24.38 -11.27 10.82
C ASP A 171 24.46 -10.10 11.81
N ASN A 172 23.90 -8.95 11.42
CA ASN A 172 23.94 -7.73 12.22
C ASN A 172 23.09 -7.80 13.50
N LEU A 173 21.87 -8.36 13.44
CA LEU A 173 20.96 -8.37 14.59
C LEU A 173 21.46 -9.33 15.69
N PRO A 174 21.83 -10.61 15.41
CA PRO A 174 22.41 -11.47 16.43
C PRO A 174 23.71 -10.92 17.02
N ARG A 175 24.53 -10.22 16.22
CA ARG A 175 25.74 -9.54 16.71
C ARG A 175 25.38 -8.44 17.70
N MET A 176 24.48 -7.53 17.32
CA MET A 176 24.02 -6.46 18.20
C MET A 176 23.40 -6.98 19.51
N VAL A 177 22.63 -8.07 19.44
CA VAL A 177 22.07 -8.73 20.62
C VAL A 177 23.16 -9.21 21.58
N ARG A 178 24.27 -9.77 21.07
CA ARG A 178 25.42 -10.15 21.92
C ARG A 178 26.14 -8.94 22.48
N ASP A 179 26.48 -7.99 21.62
CA ASP A 179 27.30 -6.83 21.98
C ASP A 179 26.62 -5.98 23.07
N LEU A 180 25.29 -5.84 22.99
CA LEU A 180 24.50 -5.12 24.00
C LEU A 180 23.97 -6.01 25.11
N SER A 181 24.25 -7.32 25.07
CA SER A 181 23.70 -8.31 26.01
C SER A 181 22.17 -8.17 26.16
N ALA A 182 21.44 -8.14 25.04
CA ALA A 182 20.02 -7.79 25.05
C ALA A 182 19.17 -8.87 25.75
N ALA A 183 18.22 -8.41 26.55
CA ALA A 183 17.24 -9.23 27.28
C ALA A 183 16.20 -9.86 26.35
N ALA A 184 15.88 -9.19 25.26
CA ALA A 184 14.92 -9.64 24.25
C ALA A 184 15.12 -8.89 22.93
N LEU A 185 14.70 -9.54 21.85
CA LEU A 185 14.52 -8.90 20.54
C LEU A 185 13.02 -8.86 20.20
N VAL A 186 12.52 -7.70 19.81
CA VAL A 186 11.15 -7.51 19.30
C VAL A 186 11.24 -7.14 17.83
N ALA A 187 10.42 -7.72 16.97
CA ALA A 187 10.34 -7.38 15.55
C ALA A 187 8.89 -7.09 15.13
N ASP A 188 8.71 -6.23 14.12
CA ASP A 188 7.43 -6.10 13.43
C ASP A 188 7.17 -7.28 12.46
N PHE A 189 5.97 -7.33 11.88
CA PHE A 189 5.51 -8.45 11.06
C PHE A 189 5.34 -8.06 9.58
N SER A 190 5.86 -8.92 8.70
CA SER A 190 5.54 -8.93 7.27
C SER A 190 5.28 -10.36 6.81
N PRO A 191 4.23 -10.61 6.00
CA PRO A 191 3.94 -11.92 5.45
C PRO A 191 4.80 -12.28 4.23
N LEU A 192 5.57 -11.33 3.70
CA LEU A 192 6.36 -11.55 2.49
C LEU A 192 7.52 -12.53 2.74
N ARG A 193 7.83 -13.35 1.73
CA ARG A 193 8.82 -14.42 1.79
C ARG A 193 10.19 -13.96 2.30
N VAL A 194 10.71 -12.84 1.79
CA VAL A 194 12.05 -12.32 2.15
C VAL A 194 12.11 -11.86 3.61
N PRO A 195 11.26 -10.91 4.09
CA PRO A 195 11.21 -10.54 5.50
C PRO A 195 10.91 -11.70 6.46
N LEU A 196 10.01 -12.61 6.08
CA LEU A 196 9.67 -13.77 6.91
C LEU A 196 10.89 -14.70 7.09
N ASN A 197 11.64 -14.94 6.01
CA ASN A 197 12.88 -15.71 6.06
C ASN A 197 13.95 -15.02 6.91
N TRP A 198 14.10 -13.70 6.81
CA TRP A 198 15.00 -12.95 7.68
C TRP A 198 14.62 -13.09 9.15
N ALA A 199 13.34 -12.90 9.49
CA ALA A 199 12.88 -13.02 10.88
C ALA A 199 13.15 -14.41 11.46
N ASN A 200 12.83 -15.47 10.71
CA ASN A 200 13.11 -16.85 11.12
C ASN A 200 14.62 -17.13 11.25
N SER A 201 15.43 -16.61 10.33
CA SER A 201 16.88 -16.82 10.35
C SER A 201 17.56 -16.06 11.49
N VAL A 202 17.11 -14.83 11.78
CA VAL A 202 17.57 -14.06 12.94
C VAL A 202 17.21 -14.81 14.22
N ALA A 203 15.94 -15.23 14.38
CA ALA A 203 15.49 -15.99 15.54
C ALA A 203 16.34 -17.26 15.77
N ALA A 204 16.69 -17.97 14.69
CA ALA A 204 17.51 -19.18 14.77
C ALA A 204 18.98 -18.93 15.14
N LYS A 205 19.51 -17.72 14.88
CA LYS A 205 20.90 -17.34 15.18
C LYS A 205 21.05 -16.52 16.47
N LEU A 206 19.96 -16.22 17.17
CA LEU A 206 20.05 -15.49 18.43
C LEU A 206 20.83 -16.28 19.49
N PRO A 207 21.53 -15.59 20.42
CA PRO A 207 22.14 -16.25 21.56
C PRO A 207 21.14 -17.07 22.37
N THR A 208 21.60 -18.19 22.92
CA THR A 208 20.79 -19.07 23.77
C THR A 208 20.15 -18.28 24.91
N GLY A 209 18.85 -18.47 25.13
CA GLY A 209 18.12 -17.81 26.21
C GLY A 209 17.60 -16.41 25.89
N VAL A 210 17.88 -15.84 24.70
CA VAL A 210 17.26 -14.57 24.28
C VAL A 210 15.96 -14.82 23.51
N PRO A 211 14.79 -14.36 24.00
CA PRO A 211 13.54 -14.48 23.28
C PRO A 211 13.46 -13.52 22.09
N MET A 212 12.84 -13.97 21.01
CA MET A 212 12.40 -13.10 19.91
C MET A 212 10.87 -13.04 19.84
N TYR A 213 10.32 -11.86 20.08
CA TYR A 213 8.90 -11.56 19.91
C TYR A 213 8.66 -10.96 18.53
N GLN A 214 7.58 -11.35 17.88
CA GLN A 214 7.10 -10.72 16.67
C GLN A 214 5.71 -10.15 16.90
N VAL A 215 5.50 -8.89 16.50
CA VAL A 215 4.28 -8.15 16.74
C VAL A 215 3.65 -7.74 15.41
N ASP A 216 2.36 -8.01 15.24
CA ASP A 216 1.62 -7.42 14.12
C ASP A 216 1.27 -5.96 14.44
N ALA A 217 2.14 -5.06 13.96
CA ALA A 217 2.01 -3.61 14.07
C ALA A 217 1.44 -2.96 12.80
N HIS A 218 1.22 -3.76 11.75
CA HIS A 218 0.77 -3.28 10.45
C HIS A 218 -0.74 -3.43 10.30
N ASN A 219 -1.31 -4.53 10.82
CA ASN A 219 -2.73 -4.84 10.74
C ASN A 219 -3.50 -4.36 11.98
N ILE A 220 -4.77 -3.98 11.77
CA ILE A 220 -5.66 -3.63 12.88
C ILE A 220 -5.90 -4.90 13.70
N VAL A 221 -6.33 -5.97 13.02
CA VAL A 221 -6.47 -7.30 13.61
C VAL A 221 -5.23 -8.11 13.19
N PRO A 222 -4.45 -8.69 14.14
CA PRO A 222 -3.30 -9.51 13.80
C PRO A 222 -3.67 -10.58 12.78
N VAL A 223 -2.87 -10.72 11.73
CA VAL A 223 -3.24 -11.54 10.57
C VAL A 223 -3.56 -13.00 10.92
N TRP A 224 -2.86 -13.55 11.93
CA TRP A 224 -3.08 -14.92 12.44
C TRP A 224 -4.31 -15.06 13.33
N LEU A 225 -4.89 -13.95 13.80
CA LEU A 225 -6.18 -13.93 14.49
C LEU A 225 -7.33 -13.66 13.52
N ALA A 226 -7.09 -12.83 12.51
CA ALA A 226 -8.10 -12.50 11.50
C ALA A 226 -8.58 -13.77 10.77
N SER A 227 -7.66 -14.69 10.45
CA SER A 227 -7.98 -16.04 10.00
C SER A 227 -6.81 -16.99 10.17
N ASP A 228 -7.11 -18.23 10.58
CA ASP A 228 -6.18 -19.36 10.69
C ASP A 228 -5.90 -20.04 9.34
N LYS A 229 -6.56 -19.59 8.26
CA LYS A 229 -6.41 -20.12 6.90
C LYS A 229 -6.45 -19.03 5.84
N LEU A 230 -6.07 -19.41 4.63
CA LEU A 230 -6.29 -18.64 3.41
C LEU A 230 -7.79 -18.35 3.20
N GLU A 231 -8.15 -17.08 3.09
CA GLU A 231 -9.52 -16.67 2.80
C GLU A 231 -9.76 -16.53 1.31
N TYR A 232 -10.90 -17.07 0.84
CA TYR A 232 -11.20 -17.11 -0.59
C TYR A 232 -11.48 -15.70 -1.16
N ALA A 233 -12.18 -14.84 -0.41
CA ALA A 233 -12.56 -13.52 -0.90
C ALA A 233 -12.85 -12.54 0.25
N ALA A 234 -13.01 -11.26 -0.08
CA ALA A 234 -13.38 -10.23 0.90
C ALA A 234 -14.65 -10.58 1.68
N ARG A 235 -15.63 -11.23 1.04
CA ARG A 235 -16.87 -11.66 1.71
C ARG A 235 -16.67 -12.67 2.84
N THR A 236 -15.57 -13.45 2.83
CA THR A 236 -15.31 -14.49 3.82
C THR A 236 -14.44 -13.98 4.97
N ILE A 237 -13.46 -13.11 4.70
CA ILE A 237 -12.62 -12.49 5.75
C ILE A 237 -13.32 -11.32 6.46
N ARG A 238 -14.17 -10.55 5.77
CA ARG A 238 -14.86 -9.37 6.33
C ARG A 238 -15.57 -9.67 7.66
N PRO A 239 -16.48 -10.65 7.77
CA PRO A 239 -17.14 -10.92 9.05
C PRO A 239 -16.15 -11.29 10.16
N LYS A 240 -15.03 -11.95 9.84
CA LYS A 240 -13.98 -12.31 10.80
C LYS A 240 -13.26 -11.08 11.33
N ILE A 241 -12.80 -10.18 10.45
CA ILE A 241 -12.19 -8.90 10.85
C ILE A 241 -13.18 -8.07 11.67
N HIS A 242 -14.41 -7.90 11.17
CA HIS A 242 -15.43 -7.08 11.83
C HIS A 242 -15.78 -7.56 13.23
N ARG A 243 -15.74 -8.87 13.49
CA ARG A 243 -15.91 -9.44 14.85
C ARG A 243 -14.86 -8.92 15.83
N TYR A 244 -13.63 -8.67 15.37
CA TYR A 244 -12.52 -8.19 16.20
C TYR A 244 -12.37 -6.67 16.22
N LEU A 245 -12.98 -5.92 15.28
CA LEU A 245 -12.81 -4.46 15.23
C LEU A 245 -13.19 -3.75 16.53
N GLY A 246 -14.19 -4.24 17.28
CA GLY A 246 -14.55 -3.65 18.58
C GLY A 246 -13.44 -3.74 19.63
N GLU A 247 -12.61 -4.78 19.57
CA GLU A 247 -11.49 -5.02 20.50
C GLU A 247 -10.17 -4.44 19.98
N TYR A 248 -9.97 -4.39 18.66
CA TYR A 248 -8.67 -4.07 18.05
C TYR A 248 -8.59 -2.70 17.39
N LEU A 249 -9.71 -2.11 16.94
CA LEU A 249 -9.74 -0.74 16.41
C LEU A 249 -9.90 0.27 17.56
N THR A 250 -8.88 0.34 18.38
CA THR A 250 -8.80 1.22 19.55
C THR A 250 -7.94 2.44 19.25
N GLU A 251 -7.97 3.40 20.18
CA GLU A 251 -6.94 4.42 20.26
C GLU A 251 -5.61 3.80 20.72
N PHE A 252 -4.48 4.47 20.45
CA PHE A 252 -3.14 4.03 20.84
C PHE A 252 -2.69 4.69 22.15
N PRO A 253 -1.87 4.02 22.99
CA PRO A 253 -1.05 4.73 23.97
C PRO A 253 0.07 5.50 23.26
N ARG A 254 0.52 6.60 23.87
CA ARG A 254 1.65 7.36 23.35
C ARG A 254 2.97 6.68 23.71
N ILE A 255 3.93 6.61 22.79
CA ILE A 255 5.32 6.29 23.16
C ILE A 255 5.86 7.45 23.98
N GLU A 256 6.30 7.14 25.19
CA GLU A 256 6.81 8.12 26.15
C GLU A 256 8.33 8.21 26.13
N ARG A 257 8.87 9.23 26.81
CA ARG A 257 10.31 9.38 26.99
C ARG A 257 10.80 8.21 27.84
N HIS A 258 11.81 7.48 27.36
CA HIS A 258 12.31 6.30 28.05
C HIS A 258 13.24 6.69 29.20
N PRO A 259 12.96 6.27 30.46
CA PRO A 259 13.71 6.74 31.63
C PRO A 259 15.04 6.02 31.83
N TYR A 260 15.24 4.84 31.22
CA TYR A 260 16.46 4.03 31.36
C TYR A 260 17.34 4.17 30.14
N ARG A 261 18.62 4.53 30.32
CA ARG A 261 19.55 4.77 29.20
C ARG A 261 20.66 3.73 29.19
N LEU A 262 21.15 3.41 27.99
CA LEU A 262 22.41 2.67 27.86
C LEU A 262 23.56 3.49 28.46
N PRO A 263 24.60 2.84 29.00
CA PRO A 263 25.84 3.53 29.37
C PRO A 263 26.41 4.30 28.17
N GLU A 264 27.04 5.44 28.41
CA GLU A 264 27.47 6.35 27.34
C GLU A 264 28.37 5.68 26.29
N ALA A 265 29.22 4.73 26.69
CA ALA A 265 30.06 3.94 25.79
C ALA A 265 29.26 3.04 24.82
N ASP A 266 28.06 2.63 25.21
CA ASP A 266 27.15 1.76 24.46
C ASP A 266 26.05 2.55 23.73
N ARG A 267 26.03 3.89 23.82
CA ARG A 267 25.00 4.70 23.15
C ARG A 267 25.23 4.82 21.66
N ALA A 268 24.13 4.94 20.91
CA ALA A 268 24.21 5.11 19.48
C ALA A 268 24.72 6.52 19.13
N LYS A 269 25.71 6.60 18.25
CA LYS A 269 26.12 7.88 17.63
C LYS A 269 25.05 8.32 16.62
N PRO A 270 24.94 9.63 16.33
CA PRO A 270 24.10 10.11 15.23
C PRO A 270 24.41 9.37 13.93
N VAL A 271 23.36 9.04 13.19
CA VAL A 271 23.49 8.27 11.94
C VAL A 271 24.19 9.11 10.88
N ASN A 272 25.18 8.52 10.22
CA ASN A 272 25.78 9.13 9.03
C ASN A 272 24.90 8.83 7.80
N TRP A 273 23.89 9.66 7.60
CA TRP A 273 22.92 9.52 6.52
C TRP A 273 23.51 9.65 5.11
N LYS A 274 24.67 10.31 4.96
CA LYS A 274 25.40 10.35 3.69
C LYS A 274 26.00 8.97 3.40
N ALA A 275 26.71 8.38 4.36
CA ALA A 275 27.27 7.04 4.20
C ALA A 275 26.19 5.98 3.97
N ALA A 276 25.03 6.10 4.62
CA ALA A 276 23.89 5.22 4.37
C ALA A 276 23.42 5.28 2.91
N ARG A 277 23.28 6.48 2.34
CA ARG A 277 22.93 6.67 0.91
C ARG A 277 24.01 6.16 -0.02
N ASP A 278 25.28 6.43 0.28
CA ASP A 278 26.42 5.98 -0.53
C ASP A 278 26.58 4.44 -0.53
N SER A 279 26.01 3.75 0.47
CA SER A 279 26.05 2.27 0.57
C SER A 279 25.02 1.54 -0.30
N LEU A 280 24.13 2.25 -1.00
CA LEU A 280 23.05 1.64 -1.78
C LEU A 280 23.54 1.10 -3.13
N GLU A 281 23.08 -0.10 -3.49
CA GLU A 281 23.39 -0.79 -4.75
C GLU A 281 22.12 -0.93 -5.60
N VAL A 282 21.51 0.21 -5.92
CA VAL A 282 20.19 0.28 -6.56
C VAL A 282 20.21 1.04 -7.87
N ASN A 283 19.14 0.87 -8.66
CA ASN A 283 18.96 1.65 -9.86
C ASN A 283 18.76 3.14 -9.52
N MET A 284 19.68 3.99 -9.98
CA MET A 284 19.66 5.44 -9.74
C MET A 284 18.86 6.24 -10.78
N SER A 285 18.36 5.60 -11.86
CA SER A 285 17.65 6.31 -12.95
C SER A 285 16.20 6.63 -12.64
N VAL A 286 15.57 5.91 -11.70
CA VAL A 286 14.19 6.15 -11.28
C VAL A 286 14.22 7.10 -10.09
N LEU A 287 14.08 8.40 -10.38
CA LEU A 287 14.30 9.47 -9.41
C LEU A 287 13.19 9.57 -8.34
N PRO A 288 13.51 10.12 -7.15
CA PRO A 288 12.52 10.44 -6.11
C PRO A 288 11.40 11.37 -6.60
N VAL A 289 10.21 11.24 -6.00
CA VAL A 289 9.07 12.10 -6.31
C VAL A 289 9.12 13.39 -5.50
N LYS A 290 8.45 14.44 -6.01
CA LYS A 290 8.38 15.76 -5.35
C LYS A 290 7.07 16.02 -4.61
N TRP A 291 6.00 15.28 -4.94
CA TRP A 291 4.66 15.52 -4.40
C TRP A 291 4.43 14.89 -3.02
N ALA A 292 5.21 13.86 -2.66
CA ALA A 292 5.05 13.11 -1.41
C ALA A 292 6.24 13.39 -0.49
N GLU A 293 6.00 14.10 0.61
CA GLU A 293 6.99 14.27 1.68
C GLU A 293 7.05 13.00 2.54
N PRO A 294 8.20 12.30 2.63
CA PRO A 294 8.33 11.12 3.48
C PRO A 294 8.22 11.44 4.97
N GLY A 295 7.92 10.43 5.77
CA GLY A 295 7.84 10.52 7.23
C GLY A 295 6.44 10.85 7.77
N PRO A 296 6.30 10.86 9.12
CA PRO A 296 5.01 11.01 9.79
C PRO A 296 4.34 12.37 9.55
N VAL A 297 5.12 13.42 9.28
CA VAL A 297 4.62 14.77 8.99
C VAL A 297 3.84 14.79 7.67
N GLY A 298 4.47 14.32 6.59
CA GLY A 298 3.82 14.23 5.28
C GLY A 298 2.62 13.28 5.28
N ALA A 299 2.72 12.17 6.02
CA ALA A 299 1.62 11.22 6.16
C ALA A 299 0.40 11.84 6.87
N SER A 300 0.63 12.53 7.98
CA SER A 300 -0.43 13.16 8.78
C SER A 300 -1.11 14.29 8.01
N ARG A 301 -0.33 15.10 7.26
CA ARG A 301 -0.88 16.13 6.38
C ARG A 301 -1.77 15.52 5.28
N THR A 302 -1.30 14.45 4.66
CA THR A 302 -2.04 13.74 3.60
C THR A 302 -3.35 13.14 4.14
N LEU A 303 -3.32 12.56 5.34
CA LEU A 303 -4.52 12.03 6.00
C LEU A 303 -5.51 13.15 6.32
N ALA A 304 -5.04 14.25 6.91
CA ALA A 304 -5.88 15.40 7.27
C ALA A 304 -6.59 15.98 6.04
N GLU A 305 -5.85 16.21 4.95
CA GLU A 305 -6.40 16.71 3.70
C GLU A 305 -7.44 15.73 3.12
N PHE A 306 -7.15 14.42 3.14
CA PHE A 306 -8.10 13.41 2.70
C PHE A 306 -9.40 13.48 3.52
N LEU A 307 -9.31 13.38 4.85
CA LEU A 307 -10.47 13.34 5.73
C LEU A 307 -11.33 14.60 5.63
N GLN A 308 -10.71 15.78 5.58
CA GLN A 308 -11.41 17.06 5.59
C GLN A 308 -11.98 17.45 4.22
N ARG A 309 -11.30 17.11 3.11
CA ARG A 309 -11.66 17.65 1.78
C ARG A 309 -12.16 16.61 0.80
N ARG A 310 -11.59 15.40 0.81
CA ARG A 310 -11.74 14.41 -0.27
C ARG A 310 -12.54 13.18 0.14
N LEU A 311 -12.61 12.85 1.44
CA LEU A 311 -13.36 11.70 1.95
C LEU A 311 -14.82 11.74 1.49
N ARG A 312 -15.47 12.90 1.52
CA ARG A 312 -16.85 13.07 1.00
C ARG A 312 -17.04 12.59 -0.45
N LEU A 313 -15.98 12.57 -1.25
CA LEU A 313 -15.98 12.11 -2.64
C LEU A 313 -15.59 10.63 -2.80
N PHE A 314 -15.10 9.96 -1.75
CA PHE A 314 -14.48 8.64 -1.87
C PHE A 314 -15.45 7.55 -2.37
N ALA A 315 -16.68 7.51 -1.85
CA ALA A 315 -17.67 6.50 -2.24
C ALA A 315 -18.03 6.54 -3.73
N THR A 316 -18.11 7.73 -4.32
CA THR A 316 -18.57 7.91 -5.70
C THR A 316 -17.41 8.14 -6.68
N GLY A 317 -16.35 8.81 -6.23
CA GLY A 317 -15.25 9.27 -7.08
C GLY A 317 -14.01 8.36 -7.11
N ARG A 318 -13.83 7.39 -6.20
CA ARG A 318 -12.58 6.58 -6.12
C ARG A 318 -12.24 5.76 -7.38
N ASN A 319 -13.21 5.57 -8.26
CA ASN A 319 -13.04 4.83 -9.51
C ASN A 319 -12.83 5.73 -10.74
N ASP A 320 -12.91 7.05 -10.59
CA ASP A 320 -12.65 8.00 -11.67
C ASP A 320 -11.25 8.62 -11.48
N PRO A 321 -10.29 8.29 -12.35
CA PRO A 321 -8.93 8.83 -12.24
C PRO A 321 -8.84 10.34 -12.52
N ASN A 322 -9.90 10.98 -13.03
CA ASN A 322 -9.99 12.44 -13.19
C ASN A 322 -10.48 13.17 -11.94
N VAL A 323 -10.88 12.42 -10.89
CA VAL A 323 -11.38 12.97 -9.64
C VAL A 323 -10.36 12.71 -8.54
N ALA A 324 -9.93 13.77 -7.85
CA ALA A 324 -9.06 13.67 -6.68
C ALA A 324 -9.84 13.13 -5.45
N ALA A 325 -10.28 11.87 -5.49
CA ALA A 325 -11.07 11.23 -4.44
C ALA A 325 -10.25 10.31 -3.52
N LEU A 326 -9.13 9.75 -4.00
CA LEU A 326 -8.33 8.79 -3.23
C LEU A 326 -7.61 9.46 -2.04
N SER A 327 -7.30 8.68 -1.00
CA SER A 327 -6.54 9.19 0.15
C SER A 327 -5.09 9.57 -0.20
N ASN A 328 -4.51 8.91 -1.20
CA ASN A 328 -3.09 8.95 -1.55
C ASN A 328 -2.14 8.41 -0.46
N LEU A 329 -2.65 7.75 0.59
CA LEU A 329 -1.86 7.30 1.73
C LEU A 329 -0.97 6.08 1.48
N SER A 330 -1.12 5.39 0.35
CA SER A 330 -0.45 4.11 0.10
C SER A 330 1.09 4.13 0.20
N PRO A 331 1.83 5.19 -0.21
CA PRO A 331 3.27 5.25 0.03
C PRO A 331 3.64 5.21 1.52
N TRP A 332 2.97 6.01 2.35
CA TRP A 332 3.25 6.04 3.79
C TRP A 332 2.77 4.78 4.51
N LEU A 333 1.65 4.19 4.08
CA LEU A 333 1.19 2.92 4.61
C LEU A 333 2.19 1.80 4.29
N HIS A 334 2.69 1.72 3.05
CA HIS A 334 3.67 0.70 2.64
C HIS A 334 4.94 0.72 3.50
N PHE A 335 5.54 1.89 3.69
CA PHE A 335 6.73 2.06 4.55
C PHE A 335 6.38 2.09 6.04
N GLY A 336 5.10 1.98 6.42
CA GLY A 336 4.66 2.05 7.80
C GLY A 336 4.98 3.39 8.48
N GLN A 337 5.05 4.48 7.72
CA GLN A 337 5.23 5.85 8.22
C GLN A 337 3.94 6.45 8.79
N ILE A 338 2.80 5.77 8.58
CA ILE A 338 1.53 6.00 9.27
C ILE A 338 0.82 4.67 9.51
N SER A 339 0.10 4.57 10.62
CA SER A 339 -0.68 3.38 10.96
C SER A 339 -1.99 3.33 10.17
N ALA A 340 -2.29 2.19 9.53
CA ALA A 340 -3.60 1.97 8.94
C ALA A 340 -4.73 2.00 9.99
N GLN A 341 -4.44 1.54 11.21
CA GLN A 341 -5.37 1.65 12.33
C GLN A 341 -5.66 3.11 12.67
N ARG A 342 -4.65 3.99 12.69
CA ARG A 342 -4.83 5.43 12.88
C ARG A 342 -5.73 6.00 11.79
N CYS A 343 -5.44 5.71 10.52
CA CYS A 343 -6.26 6.17 9.40
C CYS A 343 -7.74 5.75 9.52
N ALA A 344 -7.99 4.48 9.86
CA ALA A 344 -9.34 3.94 10.05
C ALA A 344 -10.04 4.55 11.28
N PHE A 345 -9.31 4.75 12.38
CA PHE A 345 -9.83 5.33 13.61
C PHE A 345 -10.26 6.78 13.40
N GLU A 346 -9.43 7.60 12.73
CA GLU A 346 -9.76 8.98 12.40
C GLU A 346 -10.91 9.08 11.39
N ALA A 347 -10.93 8.23 10.36
CA ALA A 347 -12.03 8.21 9.38
C ALA A 347 -13.39 7.92 10.02
N LYS A 348 -13.45 7.07 11.05
CA LYS A 348 -14.71 6.77 11.77
C LYS A 348 -15.35 8.01 12.38
N LYS A 349 -14.57 9.03 12.76
CA LYS A 349 -15.10 10.29 13.32
C LYS A 349 -15.96 11.06 12.31
N PHE A 350 -15.73 10.86 11.00
CA PHE A 350 -16.49 11.49 9.90
C PHE A 350 -17.71 10.67 9.46
N ARG A 351 -17.93 9.48 10.04
CA ARG A 351 -19.02 8.59 9.65
C ARG A 351 -20.42 9.21 9.76
N PRO A 352 -20.74 10.04 10.77
CA PRO A 352 -22.04 10.71 10.84
C PRO A 352 -22.34 11.58 9.62
N SER A 353 -21.33 12.25 9.06
CA SER A 353 -21.48 13.16 7.90
C SER A 353 -21.26 12.48 6.55
N HIS A 354 -20.43 11.43 6.50
CA HIS A 354 -19.96 10.81 5.25
C HIS A 354 -19.99 9.28 5.33
N LYS A 355 -21.09 8.69 5.81
CA LYS A 355 -21.22 7.26 6.11
C LYS A 355 -20.73 6.36 4.96
N GLU A 356 -21.23 6.55 3.75
CA GLU A 356 -20.90 5.69 2.60
C GLU A 356 -19.42 5.74 2.25
N SER A 357 -18.81 6.94 2.28
CA SER A 357 -17.39 7.12 2.02
C SER A 357 -16.51 6.53 3.11
N VAL A 358 -16.92 6.65 4.38
CA VAL A 358 -16.20 6.02 5.50
C VAL A 358 -16.30 4.51 5.41
N ASP A 359 -17.49 3.96 5.19
CA ASP A 359 -17.69 2.50 5.07
C ASP A 359 -16.89 1.94 3.87
N ALA A 360 -16.86 2.65 2.73
CA ALA A 360 -16.03 2.29 1.59
C ALA A 360 -14.52 2.40 1.88
N PHE A 361 -14.09 3.44 2.60
CA PHE A 361 -12.68 3.59 2.98
C PHE A 361 -12.25 2.49 3.95
N ILE A 362 -13.09 2.07 4.89
CA ILE A 362 -12.81 0.95 5.79
C ILE A 362 -12.74 -0.38 5.02
N GLU A 363 -13.63 -0.62 4.05
CA GLU A 363 -13.54 -1.81 3.19
C GLU A 363 -12.18 -1.88 2.47
N GLU A 364 -11.74 -0.80 1.82
CA GLU A 364 -10.46 -0.80 1.09
C GLU A 364 -9.25 -0.80 2.04
N SER A 365 -9.24 0.12 3.00
CA SER A 365 -8.09 0.33 3.87
C SER A 365 -7.94 -0.72 4.95
N VAL A 366 -8.98 -1.50 5.29
CA VAL A 366 -8.93 -2.55 6.32
C VAL A 366 -9.18 -3.92 5.70
N VAL A 367 -10.37 -4.18 5.16
CA VAL A 367 -10.76 -5.53 4.73
C VAL A 367 -9.90 -6.00 3.55
N ARG A 368 -9.74 -5.18 2.52
CA ARG A 368 -8.94 -5.53 1.33
C ARG A 368 -7.45 -5.58 1.64
N ARG A 369 -6.94 -4.63 2.42
CA ARG A 369 -5.54 -4.58 2.87
C ARG A 369 -5.16 -5.81 3.68
N GLU A 370 -5.95 -6.17 4.69
CA GLU A 370 -5.66 -7.29 5.58
C GLU A 370 -5.95 -8.65 4.92
N LEU A 371 -6.84 -8.69 3.91
CA LEU A 371 -6.97 -9.85 3.03
C LEU A 371 -5.68 -10.09 2.22
N ALA A 372 -4.99 -9.03 1.79
CA ALA A 372 -3.75 -9.20 1.05
C ALA A 372 -2.64 -9.79 1.94
N ASP A 373 -2.54 -9.31 3.18
CA ASP A 373 -1.65 -9.90 4.19
C ASP A 373 -2.01 -11.37 4.50
N ASN A 374 -3.30 -11.69 4.61
CA ASN A 374 -3.78 -13.07 4.76
C ASN A 374 -3.34 -13.97 3.59
N PHE A 375 -3.50 -13.48 2.35
CA PHE A 375 -3.11 -14.24 1.16
C PHE A 375 -1.62 -14.54 1.14
N CYS A 376 -0.77 -13.51 1.33
CA CYS A 376 0.69 -13.69 1.34
C CYS A 376 1.18 -14.55 2.51
N LEU A 377 0.51 -14.53 3.67
CA LEU A 377 0.88 -15.37 4.81
C LEU A 377 0.59 -16.85 4.55
N HIS A 378 -0.59 -17.16 4.01
CA HIS A 378 -1.10 -18.53 3.88
C HIS A 378 -0.80 -19.17 2.52
N ASN A 379 -0.22 -18.43 1.57
CA ASN A 379 0.14 -18.92 0.26
C ASN A 379 1.59 -18.59 -0.07
N SER A 380 2.50 -19.56 0.01
CA SER A 380 3.92 -19.37 -0.31
C SER A 380 4.19 -19.02 -1.77
N ASN A 381 3.21 -19.26 -2.65
CA ASN A 381 3.26 -19.00 -4.10
C ASN A 381 2.45 -17.74 -4.46
N TYR A 382 2.38 -16.76 -3.55
CA TYR A 382 1.57 -15.55 -3.72
C TYR A 382 1.94 -14.69 -4.96
N ASP A 383 3.07 -14.96 -5.60
CA ASP A 383 3.66 -14.25 -6.73
C ASP A 383 3.77 -15.13 -8.00
N SER A 384 3.09 -16.28 -8.06
CA SER A 384 3.12 -17.20 -9.21
C SER A 384 1.75 -17.81 -9.54
N LEU A 385 1.62 -18.44 -10.72
CA LEU A 385 0.36 -19.08 -11.14
C LEU A 385 -0.05 -20.24 -10.23
N GLU A 386 0.91 -20.89 -9.58
CA GLU A 386 0.69 -21.96 -8.60
C GLU A 386 -0.07 -21.45 -7.37
N GLY A 387 -0.02 -20.15 -7.08
CA GLY A 387 -0.79 -19.52 -6.01
C GLY A 387 -2.23 -19.19 -6.38
N ALA A 388 -2.65 -19.38 -7.64
CA ALA A 388 -4.02 -19.14 -8.06
C ALA A 388 -4.97 -20.30 -7.70
N TYR A 389 -6.27 -20.02 -7.61
CA TYR A 389 -7.27 -21.07 -7.40
C TYR A 389 -7.39 -21.99 -8.63
N ASP A 390 -7.80 -23.24 -8.40
CA ASP A 390 -7.86 -24.27 -9.46
C ASP A 390 -8.69 -23.83 -10.67
N TRP A 391 -9.87 -23.22 -10.44
CA TRP A 391 -10.73 -22.74 -11.54
C TRP A 391 -10.02 -21.72 -12.45
N ALA A 392 -9.15 -20.89 -11.87
CA ALA A 392 -8.41 -19.87 -12.60
C ALA A 392 -7.24 -20.49 -13.36
N ARG A 393 -6.52 -21.44 -12.73
CA ARG A 393 -5.44 -22.20 -13.39
C ARG A 393 -5.97 -22.99 -14.58
N GLU A 394 -7.09 -23.70 -14.41
CA GLU A 394 -7.75 -24.48 -15.45
C GLU A 394 -8.20 -23.62 -16.63
N THR A 395 -8.86 -22.49 -16.37
CA THR A 395 -9.34 -21.61 -17.45
C THR A 395 -8.17 -20.96 -18.19
N LEU A 396 -7.14 -20.49 -17.49
CA LEU A 396 -5.95 -19.92 -18.12
C LEU A 396 -5.18 -20.96 -18.95
N GLN A 397 -5.08 -22.20 -18.45
CA GLN A 397 -4.45 -23.31 -19.19
C GLN A 397 -5.22 -23.65 -20.47
N ARG A 398 -6.56 -23.71 -20.41
CA ARG A 398 -7.42 -23.98 -21.57
C ARG A 398 -7.22 -22.96 -22.69
N HIS A 399 -7.01 -21.69 -22.32
CA HIS A 399 -6.86 -20.57 -23.26
C HIS A 399 -5.38 -20.24 -23.59
N SER A 400 -4.43 -21.09 -23.17
CA SER A 400 -2.99 -20.87 -23.40
C SER A 400 -2.58 -20.81 -24.88
N ARG A 401 -3.39 -21.39 -25.78
CA ARG A 401 -3.12 -21.45 -27.24
C ARG A 401 -3.94 -20.46 -28.06
N ASP A 402 -4.77 -19.63 -27.43
CA ASP A 402 -5.59 -18.67 -28.16
C ASP A 402 -4.73 -17.66 -28.93
N ALA A 403 -5.20 -17.14 -30.06
CA ALA A 403 -4.46 -16.07 -30.74
C ALA A 403 -4.55 -14.77 -29.93
N ARG A 404 -3.42 -14.08 -29.74
CA ARG A 404 -3.34 -12.80 -28.99
C ARG A 404 -3.40 -11.66 -30.00
N PRO A 405 -4.30 -10.67 -29.83
CA PRO A 405 -4.42 -9.58 -30.80
C PRO A 405 -3.14 -8.72 -30.92
N TYR A 406 -2.39 -8.60 -29.82
CA TYR A 406 -1.13 -7.88 -29.73
C TYR A 406 -0.17 -8.67 -28.84
N LEU A 407 1.13 -8.54 -29.10
CA LEU A 407 2.19 -9.03 -28.23
C LEU A 407 3.19 -7.89 -28.04
N TYR A 408 3.40 -7.48 -26.79
CA TYR A 408 4.36 -6.45 -26.43
C TYR A 408 5.49 -7.02 -25.60
N THR A 409 6.70 -6.57 -25.88
CA THR A 409 7.84 -6.84 -25.02
C THR A 409 7.69 -6.10 -23.69
N ARG A 410 8.38 -6.59 -22.65
CA ARG A 410 8.45 -5.87 -21.36
C ARG A 410 8.92 -4.42 -21.53
N GLN A 411 9.84 -4.15 -22.46
CA GLN A 411 10.34 -2.80 -22.71
C GLN A 411 9.28 -1.88 -23.32
N GLU A 412 8.50 -2.35 -24.31
CA GLU A 412 7.41 -1.57 -24.89
C GLU A 412 6.31 -1.27 -23.87
N LEU A 413 5.99 -2.24 -23.01
CA LEU A 413 5.08 -2.05 -21.88
C LEU A 413 5.66 -1.03 -20.89
N GLU A 414 6.92 -1.19 -20.49
CA GLU A 414 7.59 -0.31 -19.53
C GLU A 414 7.60 1.16 -19.98
N GLU A 415 7.86 1.40 -21.26
CA GLU A 415 7.97 2.72 -21.88
C GLU A 415 6.60 3.29 -22.32
N GLY A 416 5.50 2.56 -22.10
CA GLY A 416 4.15 3.02 -22.44
C GLY A 416 3.93 3.14 -23.96
N ARG A 417 4.43 2.17 -24.74
CA ARG A 417 4.34 2.14 -26.21
C ARG A 417 3.39 1.06 -26.72
N THR A 418 2.15 1.08 -26.25
CA THR A 418 1.09 0.21 -26.79
C THR A 418 0.16 0.99 -27.72
N HIS A 419 -0.72 0.27 -28.42
CA HIS A 419 -1.80 0.87 -29.20
C HIS A 419 -2.86 1.58 -28.34
N ASP A 420 -2.92 1.27 -27.04
CA ASP A 420 -3.93 1.79 -26.11
C ASP A 420 -3.39 2.99 -25.33
N ARG A 421 -3.88 4.19 -25.68
CA ARG A 421 -3.47 5.44 -25.03
C ARG A 421 -3.85 5.50 -23.55
N LEU A 422 -4.95 4.88 -23.12
CA LEU A 422 -5.32 4.82 -21.70
C LEU A 422 -4.32 3.95 -20.92
N TRP A 423 -3.94 2.82 -21.49
CA TRP A 423 -2.93 1.94 -20.88
C TRP A 423 -1.58 2.65 -20.77
N ASN A 424 -1.13 3.30 -21.85
CA ASN A 424 0.10 4.09 -21.87
C ASN A 424 0.06 5.20 -20.81
N ALA A 425 -1.06 5.91 -20.69
CA ALA A 425 -1.23 6.96 -19.69
C ALA A 425 -1.16 6.42 -18.25
N ALA A 426 -1.79 5.27 -17.97
CA ALA A 426 -1.70 4.61 -16.66
C ALA A 426 -0.26 4.20 -16.32
N GLN A 427 0.46 3.60 -17.28
CA GLN A 427 1.86 3.25 -17.14
C GLN A 427 2.73 4.50 -16.87
N LEU A 428 2.54 5.57 -17.65
CA LEU A 428 3.31 6.81 -17.50
C LEU A 428 2.98 7.56 -16.21
N GLN A 429 1.74 7.49 -15.71
CA GLN A 429 1.40 7.98 -14.37
C GLN A 429 2.25 7.27 -13.31
N MET A 430 2.32 5.94 -13.36
CA MET A 430 3.16 5.15 -12.44
C MET A 430 4.65 5.55 -12.54
N VAL A 431 5.17 5.66 -13.77
CA VAL A 431 6.57 6.03 -14.00
C VAL A 431 6.89 7.41 -13.46
N ARG A 432 6.04 8.41 -13.70
CA ARG A 432 6.28 9.82 -13.33
C ARG A 432 5.95 10.14 -11.87
N GLU A 433 4.84 9.62 -11.37
CA GLU A 433 4.30 9.98 -10.04
C GLU A 433 4.54 8.91 -8.98
N ALA A 434 5.08 7.76 -9.37
CA ALA A 434 5.29 6.61 -8.48
C ALA A 434 4.02 6.07 -7.82
N LYS A 435 2.86 6.38 -8.39
CA LYS A 435 1.57 5.91 -7.90
C LYS A 435 0.56 5.89 -9.03
N MET A 436 0.24 4.70 -9.52
CA MET A 436 -0.88 4.53 -10.45
C MET A 436 -2.22 4.61 -9.72
N HIS A 437 -3.22 5.25 -10.33
CA HIS A 437 -4.59 5.28 -9.82
C HIS A 437 -5.17 3.86 -9.65
N GLY A 438 -5.83 3.58 -8.53
CA GLY A 438 -6.25 2.22 -8.15
C GLY A 438 -7.15 1.54 -9.20
N TYR A 439 -8.11 2.28 -9.77
CA TYR A 439 -8.96 1.74 -10.84
C TYR A 439 -8.15 1.34 -12.09
N LEU A 440 -7.11 2.12 -12.42
CA LEU A 440 -6.29 1.87 -13.59
C LEU A 440 -5.29 0.74 -13.37
N ARG A 441 -4.87 0.43 -12.13
CA ARG A 441 -4.05 -0.77 -11.85
C ARG A 441 -4.74 -2.05 -12.31
N MET A 442 -6.06 -2.16 -12.09
CA MET A 442 -6.87 -3.28 -12.55
C MET A 442 -6.89 -3.39 -14.07
N TYR A 443 -7.16 -2.26 -14.75
CA TYR A 443 -7.16 -2.19 -16.20
C TYR A 443 -5.79 -2.58 -16.77
N TRP A 444 -4.75 -1.95 -16.22
CA TRP A 444 -3.37 -2.09 -16.63
C TRP A 444 -2.89 -3.55 -16.58
N ALA A 445 -3.05 -4.23 -15.43
CA ALA A 445 -2.59 -5.61 -15.28
C ALA A 445 -3.41 -6.59 -16.15
N LYS A 446 -4.72 -6.35 -16.32
CA LYS A 446 -5.56 -7.17 -17.21
C LYS A 446 -5.16 -7.06 -18.67
N LYS A 447 -4.70 -5.89 -19.11
CA LYS A 447 -4.18 -5.71 -20.47
C LYS A 447 -2.81 -6.34 -20.67
N ILE A 448 -1.97 -6.39 -19.64
CA ILE A 448 -0.73 -7.17 -19.71
C ILE A 448 -1.04 -8.65 -19.96
N LEU A 449 -2.06 -9.23 -19.29
CA LEU A 449 -2.53 -10.60 -19.59
C LEU A 449 -3.01 -10.76 -21.05
N GLU A 450 -3.67 -9.74 -21.61
CA GLU A 450 -4.17 -9.79 -23.00
C GLU A 450 -3.06 -9.70 -24.05
N TRP A 451 -1.93 -9.05 -23.71
CA TRP A 451 -0.89 -8.64 -24.68
C TRP A 451 0.49 -9.23 -24.42
N THR A 452 0.56 -10.34 -23.70
CA THR A 452 1.79 -11.12 -23.47
C THR A 452 1.55 -12.58 -23.86
N GLU A 453 2.64 -13.35 -24.02
CA GLU A 453 2.54 -14.70 -24.58
C GLU A 453 1.85 -15.68 -23.62
N SER A 454 2.01 -15.45 -22.30
CA SER A 454 1.46 -16.34 -21.28
C SER A 454 1.03 -15.60 -20.01
N PRO A 455 0.11 -16.18 -19.22
CA PRO A 455 -0.26 -15.62 -17.92
C PRO A 455 0.91 -15.53 -16.93
N ALA A 456 1.89 -16.44 -17.03
CA ALA A 456 3.09 -16.43 -16.19
C ALA A 456 3.99 -15.23 -16.52
N GLU A 457 4.21 -14.98 -17.82
CA GLU A 457 4.91 -13.79 -18.29
C GLU A 457 4.16 -12.50 -17.89
N ALA A 458 2.83 -12.48 -18.07
CA ALA A 458 1.99 -11.35 -17.70
C ALA A 458 2.16 -10.98 -16.22
N LEU A 459 2.13 -11.99 -15.36
CA LEU A 459 2.27 -11.84 -13.91
C LEU A 459 3.67 -11.33 -13.54
N SER A 460 4.71 -11.93 -14.11
CA SER A 460 6.10 -11.51 -13.91
C SER A 460 6.34 -10.05 -14.31
N ILE A 461 5.87 -9.64 -15.50
CA ILE A 461 5.99 -8.26 -15.97
C ILE A 461 5.20 -7.31 -15.07
N SER A 462 3.99 -7.69 -14.65
CA SER A 462 3.15 -6.84 -13.80
C SER A 462 3.78 -6.61 -12.42
N ILE A 463 4.33 -7.66 -11.81
CA ILE A 463 5.03 -7.55 -10.53
C ILE A 463 6.28 -6.68 -10.69
N TYR A 464 7.10 -6.95 -11.71
CA TYR A 464 8.31 -6.16 -11.98
C TYR A 464 8.02 -4.67 -12.12
N LEU A 465 7.05 -4.28 -12.96
CA LEU A 465 6.75 -2.88 -13.21
C LEU A 465 6.14 -2.20 -11.97
N ASN A 466 5.28 -2.91 -11.24
CA ASN A 466 4.74 -2.43 -9.96
C ASN A 466 5.86 -2.19 -8.93
N ASP A 467 6.76 -3.15 -8.79
CA ASP A 467 7.85 -3.17 -7.80
C ASP A 467 9.03 -2.29 -8.20
N LYS A 468 9.14 -1.87 -9.45
CA LYS A 468 10.14 -0.89 -9.88
C LYS A 468 9.66 0.54 -9.67
N TYR A 469 8.42 0.86 -10.05
CA TYR A 469 7.98 2.25 -10.18
C TYR A 469 7.08 2.77 -9.06
N ASN A 470 6.20 1.95 -8.49
CA ASN A 470 5.33 2.41 -7.41
C ASN A 470 6.13 2.59 -6.11
N LEU A 471 5.85 3.68 -5.37
CA LEU A 471 6.31 3.81 -3.99
C LEU A 471 5.65 2.77 -3.08
N ASP A 472 4.44 2.33 -3.40
CA ASP A 472 3.66 1.33 -2.67
C ASP A 472 3.73 -0.10 -3.27
N GLY A 473 4.74 -0.38 -4.11
CA GLY A 473 5.04 -1.74 -4.60
C GLY A 473 5.83 -2.58 -3.58
N ARG A 474 6.21 -3.81 -3.95
CA ARG A 474 6.90 -4.79 -3.06
C ARG A 474 6.11 -5.03 -1.76
N ASP A 475 4.80 -5.10 -1.92
CA ASP A 475 3.82 -5.08 -0.84
C ASP A 475 2.81 -6.21 -1.07
N PRO A 476 2.24 -6.83 -0.02
CA PRO A 476 1.16 -7.80 -0.17
C PRO A 476 0.04 -7.31 -1.08
N ASN A 477 -0.33 -6.02 -0.99
CA ASN A 477 -1.35 -5.42 -1.87
C ASN A 477 -0.93 -5.40 -3.34
N GLY A 478 0.36 -5.23 -3.62
CA GLY A 478 0.91 -5.26 -4.99
C GLY A 478 0.81 -6.65 -5.61
N TYR A 479 1.29 -7.68 -4.90
CA TYR A 479 1.19 -9.08 -5.34
C TYR A 479 -0.27 -9.50 -5.54
N VAL A 480 -1.12 -9.24 -4.54
CA VAL A 480 -2.55 -9.60 -4.60
C VAL A 480 -3.29 -8.80 -5.65
N GLY A 481 -2.94 -7.53 -5.90
CA GLY A 481 -3.49 -6.75 -6.99
C GLY A 481 -3.18 -7.34 -8.38
N CYS A 482 -1.96 -7.83 -8.58
CA CYS A 482 -1.57 -8.54 -9.81
C CYS A 482 -2.29 -9.88 -9.91
N MET A 483 -2.31 -10.67 -8.84
CA MET A 483 -2.97 -11.98 -8.78
C MET A 483 -4.50 -11.88 -8.95
N TRP A 484 -5.13 -10.85 -8.42
CA TRP A 484 -6.56 -10.57 -8.65
C TRP A 484 -6.81 -10.24 -10.12
N SER A 485 -5.93 -9.44 -10.72
CA SER A 485 -6.09 -8.96 -12.09
C SER A 485 -5.89 -10.07 -13.12
N ILE A 486 -4.85 -10.88 -12.95
CA ILE A 486 -4.37 -11.86 -13.92
C ILE A 486 -4.89 -13.27 -13.61
N CYS A 487 -4.95 -13.62 -12.34
CA CYS A 487 -5.26 -14.97 -11.87
C CYS A 487 -6.60 -15.08 -11.15
N GLY A 488 -7.40 -14.00 -11.07
CA GLY A 488 -8.74 -14.04 -10.47
C GLY A 488 -8.75 -14.33 -8.97
N VAL A 489 -7.62 -14.20 -8.27
CA VAL A 489 -7.56 -14.35 -6.81
C VAL A 489 -8.53 -13.37 -6.15
N HIS A 490 -9.30 -13.84 -5.18
CA HIS A 490 -10.39 -13.10 -4.52
C HIS A 490 -11.53 -12.58 -5.41
N ASP A 491 -11.62 -13.07 -6.65
CA ASP A 491 -12.73 -12.85 -7.56
C ASP A 491 -13.50 -14.18 -7.81
N GLN A 492 -14.57 -14.07 -8.59
CA GLN A 492 -15.31 -15.20 -9.15
C GLN A 492 -14.98 -15.36 -10.64
N GLY A 493 -15.35 -16.51 -11.22
CA GLY A 493 -15.33 -16.70 -12.67
C GLY A 493 -16.38 -15.84 -13.37
N TRP A 494 -16.01 -15.26 -14.51
CA TRP A 494 -16.86 -14.47 -15.39
C TRP A 494 -17.11 -15.21 -16.71
N GLY A 495 -17.91 -14.62 -17.60
CA GLY A 495 -18.16 -15.18 -18.92
C GLY A 495 -16.87 -15.48 -19.68
N GLU A 496 -16.76 -16.67 -20.25
CA GLU A 496 -15.55 -17.19 -20.88
C GLU A 496 -15.24 -16.43 -22.18
N ARG A 497 -13.97 -16.06 -22.35
CA ARG A 497 -13.46 -15.29 -23.50
C ARG A 497 -12.12 -15.82 -23.95
N ALA A 498 -11.79 -15.60 -25.22
CA ALA A 498 -10.44 -15.89 -25.71
C ALA A 498 -9.39 -15.15 -24.87
N VAL A 499 -8.23 -15.78 -24.67
CA VAL A 499 -7.10 -15.36 -23.82
C VAL A 499 -7.41 -15.34 -22.32
N PHE A 500 -8.48 -14.67 -21.91
CA PHE A 500 -8.83 -14.51 -20.49
C PHE A 500 -9.46 -15.74 -19.85
N GLY A 501 -10.07 -16.62 -20.65
CA GLY A 501 -11.01 -17.61 -20.13
C GLY A 501 -12.07 -16.93 -19.27
N LYS A 502 -12.21 -17.39 -18.02
CA LYS A 502 -13.17 -16.86 -17.04
C LYS A 502 -12.61 -15.74 -16.16
N ILE A 503 -11.39 -15.26 -16.40
CA ILE A 503 -10.85 -14.10 -15.67
C ILE A 503 -11.67 -12.86 -16.02
N ARG A 504 -11.98 -12.01 -15.03
CA ARG A 504 -12.75 -10.78 -15.25
C ARG A 504 -12.10 -9.92 -16.33
N TYR A 505 -12.83 -9.67 -17.41
CA TYR A 505 -12.39 -8.82 -18.51
C TYR A 505 -12.64 -7.32 -18.23
N MET A 506 -11.70 -6.47 -18.66
CA MET A 506 -11.86 -5.02 -18.71
C MET A 506 -11.40 -4.49 -20.07
N ASN A 507 -12.17 -3.57 -20.66
CA ASN A 507 -11.84 -2.97 -21.95
C ASN A 507 -11.98 -1.46 -21.96
N TYR A 508 -11.34 -0.86 -22.96
CA TYR A 508 -11.27 0.57 -23.17
C TYR A 508 -12.65 1.23 -23.23
N ASP A 509 -13.61 0.67 -23.99
CA ASP A 509 -14.98 1.19 -24.04
C ASP A 509 -15.72 1.09 -22.69
N GLY A 510 -15.40 0.07 -21.88
CA GLY A 510 -15.89 -0.05 -20.51
C GLY A 510 -15.36 1.05 -19.59
N CYS A 511 -14.13 1.52 -19.82
CA CYS A 511 -13.57 2.68 -19.13
C CYS A 511 -14.21 3.98 -19.62
N LYS A 512 -14.43 4.15 -20.94
CA LYS A 512 -15.13 5.31 -21.51
C LYS A 512 -16.53 5.54 -20.94
N ARG A 513 -17.24 4.46 -20.61
CA ARG A 513 -18.57 4.55 -19.95
C ARG A 513 -18.51 4.97 -18.49
N LYS A 514 -17.34 4.97 -17.85
CA LYS A 514 -17.17 5.25 -16.41
C LYS A 514 -16.50 6.58 -16.13
N PHE A 515 -15.61 7.04 -16.99
CA PHE A 515 -14.92 8.33 -16.83
C PHE A 515 -14.43 8.84 -18.19
N ASP A 516 -14.03 10.11 -18.24
CA ASP A 516 -13.43 10.72 -19.41
C ASP A 516 -11.99 10.20 -19.63
N VAL A 517 -11.89 9.21 -20.51
CA VAL A 517 -10.63 8.53 -20.86
C VAL A 517 -9.68 9.46 -21.60
N GLU A 518 -10.18 10.33 -22.47
CA GLU A 518 -9.32 11.23 -23.25
C GLU A 518 -8.74 12.34 -22.38
N LYS A 519 -9.54 12.88 -21.45
CA LYS A 519 -9.06 13.82 -20.43
C LYS A 519 -7.89 13.23 -19.65
N PHE A 520 -8.05 12.00 -19.12
CA PHE A 520 -6.98 11.35 -18.37
C PHE A 520 -5.76 11.05 -19.25
N SER A 521 -5.98 10.51 -20.45
CA SER A 521 -4.90 10.10 -21.35
C SER A 521 -4.05 11.28 -21.82
N THR A 522 -4.68 12.43 -22.05
CA THR A 522 -4.00 13.67 -22.49
C THR A 522 -3.01 14.19 -21.45
N LEU A 523 -3.31 14.02 -20.15
CA LEU A 523 -2.40 14.46 -19.06
C LEU A 523 -1.02 13.79 -19.12
N TYR A 524 -0.96 12.54 -19.59
CA TYR A 524 0.27 11.75 -19.55
C TYR A 524 0.89 11.53 -20.94
N CYS A 525 0.06 11.38 -21.97
CA CYS A 525 0.51 11.12 -23.34
C CYS A 525 0.52 12.37 -24.23
N GLY A 526 0.02 13.52 -23.76
CA GLY A 526 -0.19 14.70 -24.61
C GLY A 526 -1.41 14.58 -25.52
N ALA A 527 -1.69 15.63 -26.29
CA ALA A 527 -2.75 15.61 -27.30
C ALA A 527 -2.37 14.61 -28.42
N GLY A 528 -3.33 13.78 -28.84
CA GLY A 528 -3.12 12.80 -29.90
C GLY A 528 -4.46 12.44 -30.56
N PRO A 529 -4.45 11.80 -31.73
CA PRO A 529 -5.67 11.36 -32.38
C PRO A 529 -6.42 10.39 -31.45
N ALA A 530 -7.73 10.61 -31.29
CA ALA A 530 -8.59 9.71 -30.53
C ALA A 530 -8.54 8.32 -31.18
N ALA A 531 -8.23 7.28 -30.41
CA ALA A 531 -8.21 5.92 -30.93
C ALA A 531 -9.63 5.50 -31.32
N GLY A 532 -9.90 5.50 -32.61
CA GLY A 532 -11.16 5.07 -33.23
C GLY A 532 -10.89 4.31 -34.52
N SER A 533 -11.16 3.01 -34.49
CA SER A 533 -11.28 2.09 -35.63
C SER A 533 -10.14 2.08 -36.66
N SER A 534 -9.08 1.30 -36.40
CA SER A 534 -8.38 0.62 -37.48
C SER A 534 -8.43 -0.89 -37.22
N ARG A 535 -9.36 -1.57 -37.91
CA ARG A 535 -9.20 -3.01 -38.15
C ARG A 535 -7.93 -3.20 -38.99
N PRO A 536 -7.16 -4.28 -38.81
CA PRO A 536 -6.11 -4.59 -39.76
C PRO A 536 -6.77 -4.90 -41.10
N SER A 537 -6.50 -4.08 -42.12
CA SER A 537 -6.81 -4.42 -43.50
C SER A 537 -6.00 -5.65 -43.89
N THR A 538 -6.68 -6.72 -44.28
CA THR A 538 -6.06 -7.83 -44.99
C THR A 538 -5.50 -7.32 -46.32
N SER A 539 -4.19 -7.11 -46.43
CA SER A 539 -3.52 -6.94 -47.73
C SER A 539 -2.89 -8.27 -48.15
N LYS A 540 -3.48 -8.84 -49.21
CA LYS A 540 -2.82 -9.86 -50.03
C LYS A 540 -1.69 -9.20 -50.83
N ALA A 541 -0.59 -9.94 -50.92
CA ALA A 541 0.38 -10.04 -52.03
C ALA A 541 0.66 -8.81 -52.91
N GLY A 542 1.90 -8.34 -52.86
CA GLY A 542 2.54 -7.55 -53.92
C GLY A 542 3.47 -6.48 -53.35
N ASP A 543 4.74 -6.79 -53.11
CA ASP A 543 5.80 -6.45 -54.06
C ASP A 543 7.19 -6.80 -53.50
N LYS A 544 7.92 -7.63 -54.26
CA LYS A 544 9.34 -7.93 -54.04
C LYS A 544 10.15 -6.86 -54.78
N LYS A 545 10.73 -5.89 -54.06
CA LYS A 545 12.06 -5.30 -54.36
C LYS A 545 12.27 -4.06 -53.49
N GLN A 546 13.17 -4.20 -52.52
CA GLN A 546 14.15 -3.20 -52.05
C GLN A 546 14.54 -3.53 -50.60
N GLN A 547 15.22 -4.67 -50.43
CA GLN A 547 16.08 -4.94 -49.28
C GLN A 547 17.48 -5.18 -49.82
N SER A 548 18.25 -4.11 -49.94
CA SER A 548 19.68 -4.12 -50.12
C SER A 548 20.10 -2.68 -49.97
N THR A 549 20.52 -2.27 -48.76
CA THR A 549 21.78 -1.55 -48.49
C THR A 549 21.89 -1.36 -46.97
N LEU A 550 23.11 -1.49 -46.45
CA LEU A 550 23.58 -1.11 -45.10
C LEU A 550 23.37 -2.11 -43.95
N LEU A 551 24.08 -3.24 -44.07
CA LEU A 551 24.61 -3.99 -42.93
C LEU A 551 26.12 -4.16 -43.13
N LYS A 552 26.90 -3.13 -42.78
CA LYS A 552 28.36 -3.20 -42.60
C LYS A 552 28.76 -2.09 -41.64
N TYR A 553 28.92 -2.38 -40.36
CA TYR A 553 30.06 -1.91 -39.56
C TYR A 553 30.15 -2.68 -38.23
N LEU A 554 31.28 -3.39 -38.12
CA LEU A 554 32.02 -3.76 -36.91
C LEU A 554 31.70 -5.09 -36.17
N SER A 555 32.37 -6.15 -36.64
CA SER A 555 32.97 -7.18 -35.78
C SER A 555 34.51 -7.18 -35.96
N LYS A 556 35.21 -7.03 -34.82
CA LYS A 556 36.66 -7.18 -34.51
C LYS A 556 37.28 -8.52 -35.01
N PRO A 557 38.59 -8.88 -34.78
CA PRO A 557 39.85 -8.13 -34.51
C PRO A 557 41.14 -8.69 -35.21
N LYS A 558 42.29 -8.04 -34.91
CA LYS A 558 43.67 -8.56 -34.67
C LYS A 558 44.66 -8.86 -35.83
N ASN A 559 45.83 -8.22 -35.67
CA ASN A 559 47.22 -8.71 -35.77
C ASN A 559 48.18 -8.23 -36.90
N LYS A 560 49.27 -7.63 -36.39
CA LYS A 560 50.71 -7.78 -36.69
C LYS A 560 51.38 -7.00 -37.85
N LYS A 561 52.39 -6.24 -37.38
CA LYS A 561 53.75 -6.00 -37.94
C LYS A 561 53.85 -5.33 -39.32
N ARG A 562 54.40 -4.11 -39.37
CA ARG A 562 55.84 -3.88 -39.43
C ARG A 562 56.16 -2.46 -38.96
#